data_AF-A0A4V1VFT1-F1
#
_entry.id   AF-A0A4V1VFT1-F1
#
_cell.length_a   1.000
_cell.length_b   1.000
_cell.length_c   1.000
_cell.angle_alpha   90.00
_cell.angle_beta   90.00
_cell.angle_gamma   90.00
#
_symmetry.space_group_name_H-M   'P 1'
#
loop_
_entity.id
_entity.type
_entity.pdbx_description
1 polymer ?
#
loop_
_entity_poly.entity_id
_entity_poly.type
_entity_poly.pdbx_seq_one_letter_code
_entity_poly.pdbx_strand_id
1 'polypeptide(L)'
;PEIDVDDTPLIDTGDIDARHTTVLGAEFAAQHKNLYLQAEGFWFGVQRHGAVSGDPNFTGFYIQGSWILTGERRRFDRSRRAFAFPKPNAPLGEGGLGAWELGFRYSVMDLNYRAGAPGEVADAGGVRGGRQEILGAALLWYPRPRVRLPSARPQVSRRRPSEGYSPP
;
A
#
# COMPACT_ATOMS: atom_id res chain seq x y z
N PRO A 1 4.38 0.93 6.36
CA PRO A 1 5.71 1.58 6.40
C PRO A 1 6.46 1.29 5.11
N GLU A 2 6.46 2.28 4.21
CA GLU A 2 7.31 2.31 3.03
C GLU A 2 8.77 2.47 3.47
N ILE A 3 9.70 1.94 2.68
CA ILE A 3 11.13 2.22 2.85
C ILE A 3 11.47 3.34 1.88
N ASP A 4 11.74 4.52 2.41
CA ASP A 4 12.14 5.66 1.59
C ASP A 4 13.56 5.42 1.08
N VAL A 5 13.70 5.34 -0.24
CA VAL A 5 14.99 5.20 -0.93
C VAL A 5 15.55 6.59 -1.31
N ASP A 6 14.73 7.65 -1.20
CA ASP A 6 15.03 9.04 -1.55
C ASP A 6 14.07 10.02 -0.84
N ASP A 7 14.52 11.23 -0.52
CA ASP A 7 13.85 12.25 0.32
C ASP A 7 12.83 13.11 -0.44
N THR A 8 12.58 12.81 -1.73
CA THR A 8 11.55 13.50 -2.51
C THR A 8 10.19 12.81 -2.31
N PRO A 9 9.13 13.50 -1.83
CA PRO A 9 7.78 12.93 -1.80
C PRO A 9 7.39 12.43 -3.18
N LEU A 10 7.02 11.14 -3.28
CA LEU A 10 6.80 10.47 -4.56
C LEU A 10 5.54 10.96 -5.30
N ILE A 11 4.60 11.50 -4.52
CA ILE A 11 3.37 12.19 -4.89
C ILE A 11 3.14 13.26 -3.81
N ASP A 12 2.64 14.43 -4.20
CA ASP A 12 2.44 15.54 -3.29
C ASP A 12 1.38 16.49 -3.84
N THR A 13 0.32 16.72 -3.07
CA THR A 13 -0.72 17.70 -3.41
C THR A 13 -0.25 19.16 -3.26
N GLY A 14 0.88 19.37 -2.57
CA GLY A 14 1.23 20.64 -1.97
C GLY A 14 0.25 21.01 -0.84
N ASP A 15 0.35 22.25 -0.39
CA ASP A 15 -0.54 22.80 0.64
C ASP A 15 -1.95 23.01 0.09
N ILE A 16 -2.95 22.47 0.78
CA ILE A 16 -4.36 22.75 0.52
C ILE A 16 -4.94 23.46 1.74
N ASP A 17 -5.43 24.69 1.54
CA ASP A 17 -6.14 25.46 2.56
C ASP A 17 -7.52 24.83 2.85
N ALA A 18 -7.54 23.91 3.82
CA ALA A 18 -8.66 23.05 4.13
C ALA A 18 -9.37 23.46 5.42
N ARG A 19 -10.70 23.58 5.34
CA ARG A 19 -11.59 23.72 6.49
C ARG A 19 -11.88 22.37 7.17
N HIS A 20 -12.06 21.33 6.37
CA HIS A 20 -12.38 19.99 6.87
C HIS A 20 -11.82 18.92 5.93
N THR A 21 -11.39 17.80 6.51
CA THR A 21 -10.91 16.64 5.77
C THR A 21 -11.64 15.40 6.26
N THR A 22 -12.19 14.64 5.32
CA THR A 22 -12.90 13.37 5.57
C THR A 22 -12.10 12.23 4.96
N VAL A 23 -11.91 11.15 5.72
CA VAL A 23 -11.32 9.91 5.21
C VAL A 23 -12.31 8.78 5.44
N LEU A 24 -12.66 8.07 4.37
CA LEU A 24 -13.49 6.88 4.42
C LEU A 24 -12.64 5.69 3.96
N GLY A 25 -12.62 4.64 4.78
CA GLY A 25 -11.85 3.42 4.54
C GLY A 25 -12.74 2.19 4.61
N ALA A 26 -12.47 1.21 3.74
CA ALA A 26 -13.08 -0.11 3.79
C ALA A 26 -11.98 -1.19 3.71
N GLU A 27 -11.99 -2.11 4.67
CA GLU A 27 -11.01 -3.18 4.80
C GLU A 27 -11.65 -4.56 4.59
N PHE A 28 -10.95 -5.44 3.90
CA PHE A 28 -11.29 -6.85 3.73
C PHE A 28 -10.07 -7.73 4.03
N ALA A 29 -10.26 -8.82 4.76
CA ALA A 29 -9.22 -9.81 4.99
C ALA A 29 -9.80 -11.23 5.01
N ALA A 30 -9.10 -12.15 4.36
CA ALA A 30 -9.47 -13.56 4.29
C ALA A 30 -8.22 -14.45 4.42
N GLN A 31 -8.42 -15.64 4.98
CA GLN A 31 -7.38 -16.66 5.05
C GLN A 31 -7.98 -18.04 4.81
N HIS A 32 -7.37 -18.79 3.89
CA HIS A 32 -7.65 -20.19 3.67
C HIS A 32 -6.36 -21.00 3.83
N LYS A 33 -6.25 -21.81 4.89
CA LYS A 33 -5.05 -22.58 5.22
C LYS A 33 -3.80 -21.68 5.23
N ASN A 34 -2.84 -21.95 4.35
CA ASN A 34 -1.58 -21.25 4.18
C ASN A 34 -1.63 -20.09 3.17
N LEU A 35 -2.81 -19.75 2.66
CA LEU A 35 -3.06 -18.60 1.80
C LEU A 35 -3.76 -17.49 2.59
N TYR A 36 -3.22 -16.28 2.50
CA TYR A 36 -3.75 -15.07 3.13
C TYR A 36 -3.92 -13.96 2.10
N LEU A 37 -4.99 -13.20 2.22
CA LEU A 37 -5.30 -12.04 1.39
C LEU A 37 -5.90 -10.93 2.27
N GLN A 38 -5.50 -9.69 2.00
CA GLN A 38 -6.08 -8.49 2.61
C GLN A 38 -6.09 -7.36 1.59
N ALA A 39 -7.13 -6.54 1.63
CA ALA A 39 -7.23 -5.34 0.83
C ALA A 39 -7.83 -4.21 1.66
N GLU A 40 -7.47 -2.98 1.33
CA GLU A 40 -8.08 -1.78 1.90
C GLU A 40 -8.18 -0.71 0.81
N GLY A 41 -9.30 -0.01 0.79
CA GLY A 41 -9.56 1.11 -0.11
C GLY A 41 -9.93 2.37 0.67
N PHE A 42 -9.49 3.52 0.18
CA PHE A 42 -9.63 4.82 0.80
C PHE A 42 -10.20 5.84 -0.17
N TRP A 43 -11.09 6.69 0.36
CA TRP A 43 -11.50 7.94 -0.24
C TRP A 43 -11.19 9.08 0.71
N PHE A 44 -10.55 10.12 0.18
CA PHE A 44 -10.20 11.33 0.91
C PHE A 44 -10.98 12.49 0.31
N GLY A 45 -11.70 13.25 1.13
CA GLY A 45 -12.40 14.47 0.72
C GLY A 45 -11.85 15.67 1.48
N VAL A 46 -11.58 16.76 0.77
CA VAL A 46 -11.02 18.00 1.34
C VAL A 46 -11.97 19.15 1.04
N GLN A 47 -12.58 19.71 2.08
CA GLN A 47 -13.40 20.91 1.99
C GLN A 47 -12.51 22.13 2.18
N ARG A 48 -12.43 23.02 1.18
CA ARG A 48 -11.54 24.19 1.23
C ARG A 48 -12.18 25.40 1.92
N HIS A 49 -11.34 26.34 2.34
CA HIS A 49 -11.80 27.68 2.72
C HIS A 49 -12.12 28.54 1.47
N GLY A 50 -13.11 29.43 1.59
CA GLY A 50 -13.42 30.44 0.57
C GLY A 50 -14.15 29.94 -0.69
N ALA A 51 -14.14 30.75 -1.75
CA ALA A 51 -14.82 30.49 -3.02
C ALA A 51 -13.91 29.82 -4.08
N VAL A 52 -12.96 28.98 -3.65
CA VAL A 52 -12.13 28.20 -4.57
C VAL A 52 -13.03 27.22 -5.33
N SER A 53 -12.82 27.08 -6.64
CA SER A 53 -13.65 26.20 -7.47
C SER A 53 -13.44 24.73 -7.11
N GLY A 54 -14.34 24.20 -6.29
CA GLY A 54 -14.46 22.78 -5.99
C GLY A 54 -13.60 22.28 -4.83
N ASP A 55 -14.09 21.20 -4.23
CA ASP A 55 -13.46 20.47 -3.14
C ASP A 55 -12.72 19.24 -3.68
N PRO A 56 -11.39 19.13 -3.46
CA PRO A 56 -10.62 17.98 -3.92
C PRO A 56 -11.09 16.69 -3.27
N ASN A 57 -10.97 15.62 -4.03
CA ASN A 57 -11.03 14.29 -3.50
C ASN A 57 -9.96 13.41 -4.14
N PHE A 58 -9.50 12.44 -3.35
CA PHE A 58 -8.42 11.54 -3.72
C PHE A 58 -8.81 10.11 -3.39
N THR A 59 -8.16 9.16 -4.02
CA THR A 59 -8.42 7.73 -3.78
C THR A 59 -7.13 6.96 -3.69
N GLY A 60 -7.15 5.90 -2.89
CA GLY A 60 -6.05 4.96 -2.81
C GLY A 60 -6.56 3.58 -2.44
N PHE A 61 -5.83 2.55 -2.84
CA PHE A 61 -6.10 1.22 -2.35
C PHE A 61 -4.83 0.40 -2.30
N TYR A 62 -4.88 -0.70 -1.55
CA TYR A 62 -3.92 -1.76 -1.68
C TYR A 62 -4.60 -3.13 -1.65
N ILE A 63 -3.92 -4.10 -2.24
CA ILE A 63 -4.16 -5.51 -2.03
C ILE A 63 -2.83 -6.15 -1.68
N GLN A 64 -2.83 -7.01 -0.67
CA GLN A 64 -1.67 -7.80 -0.30
C GLN A 64 -2.08 -9.23 -0.02
N GLY A 65 -1.19 -10.14 -0.36
CA GLY A 65 -1.40 -11.55 -0.10
C GLY A 65 -0.11 -12.24 0.25
N SER A 66 -0.24 -13.40 0.87
CA SER A 66 0.90 -14.26 1.09
C SER A 66 0.54 -15.73 1.04
N TRP A 67 1.53 -16.52 0.65
CA TRP A 67 1.46 -17.97 0.62
C TRP A 67 2.61 -18.54 1.43
N ILE A 68 2.29 -19.26 2.51
CA ILE A 68 3.28 -19.99 3.28
C ILE A 68 3.53 -21.35 2.62
N LEU A 69 4.68 -21.45 1.94
CA LEU A 69 5.08 -22.59 1.13
C LEU A 69 5.20 -23.89 1.95
N THR A 70 5.62 -23.75 3.20
CA THR A 70 5.81 -24.85 4.17
C THR A 70 4.51 -25.30 4.85
N GLY A 71 3.37 -24.69 4.51
CA GLY A 71 2.04 -25.15 4.90
C GLY A 71 1.50 -24.62 6.22
N GLU A 72 2.26 -23.81 6.96
CA GLU A 72 1.76 -23.15 8.16
C GLU A 72 0.62 -22.19 7.86
N ARG A 73 -0.17 -21.90 8.89
CA ARG A 73 -1.27 -20.93 8.84
C ARG A 73 -0.93 -19.73 9.72
N ARG A 74 -1.31 -18.52 9.29
CA ARG A 74 -1.21 -17.33 10.16
C ARG A 74 -2.26 -17.41 11.27
N ARG A 75 -1.83 -17.12 12.49
CA ARG A 75 -2.74 -17.06 13.64
C ARG A 75 -3.49 -15.73 13.60
N PHE A 76 -4.82 -15.76 13.69
CA PHE A 76 -5.60 -14.55 13.88
C PHE A 76 -5.59 -14.16 15.36
N ASP A 77 -5.08 -12.98 15.67
CA ASP A 77 -5.15 -12.38 17.00
C ASP A 77 -6.46 -11.61 17.13
N ARG A 78 -7.42 -12.18 17.86
CA ARG A 78 -8.74 -11.57 18.08
C ARG A 78 -8.69 -10.26 18.84
N SER A 79 -7.70 -10.08 19.73
CA SER A 79 -7.56 -8.87 20.54
C SER A 79 -7.13 -7.68 19.68
N ARG A 80 -6.25 -7.93 18.71
CA ARG A 80 -5.73 -6.93 17.78
C ARG A 80 -6.48 -6.89 16.44
N ARG A 81 -7.44 -7.81 16.25
CA ARG A 81 -8.15 -8.07 14.98
C ARG A 81 -7.19 -8.19 13.79
N ALA A 82 -6.03 -8.83 14.00
CA ALA A 82 -4.93 -8.86 13.04
C ALA A 82 -4.33 -10.25 12.86
N PHE A 83 -3.75 -10.52 11.68
CA PHE A 83 -3.04 -11.77 11.41
C PHE A 83 -1.58 -11.68 11.87
N ALA A 84 -1.20 -12.55 12.81
CA ALA A 84 0.16 -12.68 13.30
C ALA A 84 1.02 -13.53 12.34
N PHE A 85 2.35 -13.46 12.51
CA PHE A 85 3.29 -14.29 11.78
C PHE A 85 3.05 -15.80 12.03
N PRO A 86 3.38 -16.66 11.03
CA PRO A 86 3.31 -18.10 11.24
C PRO A 86 4.32 -18.54 12.30
N LYS A 87 3.96 -19.62 13.02
CA LYS A 87 4.92 -20.37 13.83
C LYS A 87 5.38 -21.56 12.98
N PRO A 88 6.68 -21.73 12.71
CA PRO A 88 7.16 -22.87 11.92
C PRO A 88 6.72 -24.20 12.52
N ASN A 89 6.20 -25.11 11.70
CA ASN A 89 5.83 -26.46 12.12
C ASN A 89 7.07 -27.32 12.40
N ALA A 90 8.14 -27.10 11.63
CA ALA A 90 9.44 -27.76 11.79
C ALA A 90 10.57 -26.70 11.84
N PRO A 91 10.91 -26.18 13.04
CA PRO A 91 11.92 -25.15 13.20
C PRO A 91 13.33 -25.59 12.79
N LEU A 92 14.17 -24.62 12.41
CA LEU A 92 15.58 -24.82 12.12
C LEU A 92 16.35 -25.30 13.37
N GLY A 93 16.97 -26.47 13.26
CA GLY A 93 17.67 -27.15 14.35
C GLY A 93 16.79 -28.10 15.16
N GLU A 94 15.51 -28.27 14.78
CA GLU A 94 14.57 -29.24 15.37
C GLU A 94 14.02 -30.21 14.30
N GLY A 95 14.82 -30.47 13.26
CA GLY A 95 14.46 -31.39 12.17
C GLY A 95 13.76 -30.76 10.97
N GLY A 96 13.66 -29.42 10.90
CA GLY A 96 13.15 -28.72 9.72
C GLY A 96 14.00 -27.53 9.29
N LEU A 97 13.52 -26.82 8.26
CA LEU A 97 14.16 -25.62 7.70
C LEU A 97 13.48 -24.33 8.14
N GLY A 98 12.55 -24.37 9.11
CA GLY A 98 11.67 -23.25 9.42
C GLY A 98 10.55 -23.08 8.40
N ALA A 99 9.83 -21.95 8.45
CA ALA A 99 8.74 -21.64 7.53
C ALA A 99 9.19 -20.67 6.44
N TRP A 100 8.70 -20.89 5.22
CA TRP A 100 8.96 -20.03 4.06
C TRP A 100 7.65 -19.42 3.56
N GLU A 101 7.64 -18.12 3.34
CA GLU A 101 6.46 -17.38 2.90
C GLU A 101 6.79 -16.47 1.72
N LEU A 102 6.00 -16.57 0.66
CA LEU A 102 5.99 -15.61 -0.42
C LEU A 102 4.94 -14.54 -0.12
N GLY A 103 5.35 -13.28 -0.17
CA GLY A 103 4.49 -12.12 -0.03
C GLY A 103 4.39 -11.34 -1.34
N PHE A 104 3.22 -10.81 -1.61
CA PHE A 104 2.94 -9.89 -2.70
C PHE A 104 2.12 -8.72 -2.17
N ARG A 105 2.35 -7.53 -2.74
CA ARG A 105 1.53 -6.36 -2.52
C ARG A 105 1.44 -5.52 -3.77
N TYR A 106 0.26 -5.02 -4.08
CA TYR A 106 0.04 -3.98 -5.07
C TYR A 106 -0.73 -2.83 -4.42
N SER A 107 -0.31 -1.60 -4.67
CA SER A 107 -0.99 -0.41 -4.16
C SER A 107 -1.01 0.71 -5.19
N VAL A 108 -2.09 1.47 -5.16
CA VAL A 108 -2.30 2.66 -5.97
C VAL A 108 -2.68 3.81 -5.07
N MET A 109 -2.12 4.99 -5.32
CA MET A 109 -2.58 6.25 -4.74
C MET A 109 -2.70 7.29 -5.86
N ASP A 110 -3.84 7.98 -5.92
CA ASP A 110 -4.12 9.01 -6.91
C ASP A 110 -4.50 10.31 -6.20
N LEU A 111 -3.59 11.30 -6.29
CA LEU A 111 -3.73 12.61 -5.67
C LEU A 111 -4.09 13.70 -6.69
N ASN A 112 -4.66 13.32 -7.84
CA ASN A 112 -5.10 14.26 -8.86
C ASN A 112 -6.58 14.61 -8.70
N TYR A 113 -6.89 15.91 -8.79
CA TYR A 113 -8.26 16.43 -8.82
C TYR A 113 -8.33 17.52 -9.90
N ARG A 114 -9.11 17.33 -10.97
CA ARG A 114 -9.16 18.28 -12.10
C ARG A 114 -7.77 18.71 -12.57
N ALA A 115 -6.87 17.74 -12.68
CA ALA A 115 -5.47 18.01 -12.96
C ALA A 115 -5.23 18.55 -14.39
N GLY A 116 -6.21 18.48 -15.30
CA GLY A 116 -6.01 18.88 -16.70
C GLY A 116 -5.13 17.90 -17.48
N ALA A 117 -4.73 18.28 -18.70
CA ALA A 117 -3.86 17.46 -19.56
C ALA A 117 -2.44 17.31 -18.96
N PRO A 118 -1.73 16.19 -19.13
CA PRO A 118 -0.39 16.01 -18.56
C PRO A 118 0.59 17.13 -18.96
N GLY A 119 1.37 17.64 -18.01
CA GLY A 119 2.31 18.73 -18.26
C GLY A 119 1.73 20.14 -18.24
N GLU A 120 0.40 20.29 -18.30
CA GLU A 120 -0.27 21.59 -18.25
C GLU A 120 -0.56 22.06 -16.81
N VAL A 121 -0.84 23.35 -16.66
CA VAL A 121 -1.38 23.89 -15.40
C VAL A 121 -2.71 23.18 -15.10
N ALA A 122 -2.92 22.80 -13.83
CA ALA A 122 -4.19 22.23 -13.42
C ALA A 122 -5.35 23.20 -13.68
N ASP A 123 -6.56 22.68 -13.85
CA ASP A 123 -7.75 23.52 -14.04
C ASP A 123 -7.92 24.47 -12.83
N ALA A 124 -8.72 25.53 -12.97
CA ALA A 124 -9.01 26.43 -11.86
C ALA A 124 -9.57 25.65 -10.65
N GLY A 125 -8.83 25.68 -9.52
CA GLY A 125 -9.15 24.89 -8.31
C GLY A 125 -8.71 23.42 -8.36
N GLY A 126 -8.03 22.99 -9.42
CA GLY A 126 -7.44 21.66 -9.56
C GLY A 126 -6.23 21.43 -8.65
N VAL A 127 -5.93 20.16 -8.41
CA VAL A 127 -4.75 19.67 -7.69
C VAL A 127 -4.08 18.64 -8.57
N ARG A 128 -2.78 18.81 -8.81
CA ARG A 128 -1.97 17.89 -9.59
C ARG A 128 -0.98 17.18 -8.67
N GLY A 129 -1.50 16.31 -7.81
CA GLY A 129 -0.69 15.61 -6.81
C GLY A 129 0.09 14.41 -7.34
N GLY A 130 -0.22 13.94 -8.55
CA GLY A 130 0.40 12.77 -9.15
C GLY A 130 -0.28 11.46 -8.78
N ARG A 131 0.16 10.38 -9.45
CA ARG A 131 -0.33 9.02 -9.23
C ARG A 131 0.84 8.05 -9.05
N GLN A 132 0.74 7.23 -8.01
CA GLN A 132 1.75 6.23 -7.67
C GLN A 132 1.16 4.83 -7.73
N GLU A 133 1.94 3.92 -8.30
CA GLU A 133 1.67 2.48 -8.26
C GLU A 133 2.90 1.75 -7.73
N ILE A 134 2.72 0.90 -6.72
CA ILE A 134 3.79 0.08 -6.16
C ILE A 134 3.41 -1.38 -6.32
N LEU A 135 4.30 -2.15 -6.92
CA LEU A 135 4.26 -3.61 -6.95
C LEU A 135 5.41 -4.14 -6.11
N GLY A 136 5.12 -4.91 -5.06
CA GLY A 136 6.12 -5.50 -4.18
C GLY A 136 6.01 -7.02 -4.15
N ALA A 137 7.16 -7.67 -4.18
CA ALA A 137 7.30 -9.08 -3.86
C ALA A 137 8.30 -9.27 -2.73
N ALA A 138 8.06 -10.26 -1.87
CA ALA A 138 8.95 -10.58 -0.77
C ALA A 138 9.05 -12.09 -0.54
N LEU A 139 10.25 -12.55 -0.17
CA LEU A 139 10.48 -13.87 0.38
C LEU A 139 10.80 -13.69 1.87
N LEU A 140 10.02 -14.34 2.72
CA LEU A 140 10.18 -14.28 4.16
C LEU A 140 10.56 -15.66 4.67
N TRP A 141 11.61 -15.71 5.48
CA TRP A 141 12.04 -16.91 6.15
C TRP A 141 11.87 -16.77 7.67
N TYR A 142 11.25 -17.79 8.27
CA TYR A 142 11.03 -17.90 9.71
C TYR A 142 11.77 -19.13 10.22
N PRO A 143 13.07 -19.01 10.54
CA PRO A 143 13.87 -20.17 10.96
C PRO A 143 13.37 -20.75 12.29
N ARG A 144 12.92 -19.91 13.22
CA ARG A 144 12.42 -20.29 14.55
C ARG A 144 11.25 -19.41 14.95
N PRO A 145 10.44 -19.80 15.95
CA PRO A 145 9.46 -18.90 16.53
C PRO A 145 10.11 -17.56 16.92
N ARG A 146 9.47 -16.44 16.54
CA ARG A 146 9.89 -15.06 16.83
C ARG A 146 11.13 -14.56 16.06
N VAL A 147 11.76 -15.37 15.22
CA VAL A 147 12.83 -14.93 14.31
C VAL A 147 12.27 -14.83 12.90
N ARG A 148 12.55 -13.72 12.21
CA ARG A 148 12.09 -13.47 10.84
C ARG A 148 13.17 -12.76 10.05
N LEU A 149 13.46 -13.27 8.86
CA LEU A 149 14.40 -12.70 7.92
C LEU A 149 13.65 -12.39 6.61
N PRO A 150 13.39 -11.10 6.32
CA PRO A 150 12.75 -10.68 5.09
C PRO A 150 13.78 -10.40 4.00
N SER A 151 13.44 -10.74 2.76
CA SER A 151 14.03 -10.18 1.54
C SER A 151 12.89 -9.64 0.69
N ALA A 152 12.92 -8.35 0.37
CA ALA A 152 11.84 -7.68 -0.35
C ALA A 152 12.38 -6.89 -1.54
N ARG A 153 11.63 -6.90 -2.64
CA ARG A 153 11.91 -6.18 -3.88
C ARG A 153 10.66 -5.39 -4.27
N PRO A 154 10.55 -4.10 -3.88
CA PRO A 154 9.53 -3.22 -4.42
C PRO A 154 9.95 -2.69 -5.80
N GLN A 155 8.99 -2.63 -6.71
CA GLN A 155 9.05 -1.89 -7.97
C GLN A 155 8.01 -0.78 -7.89
N VAL A 156 8.45 0.46 -8.11
CA VAL A 156 7.62 1.66 -8.03
C VAL A 156 7.46 2.23 -9.44
N SER A 157 6.23 2.31 -9.92
CA SER A 157 5.88 3.05 -11.14
C SER A 157 5.20 4.35 -10.76
N ARG A 158 5.55 5.43 -11.47
CA ARG A 158 5.13 6.79 -11.13
C ARG A 158 4.57 7.49 -12.36
N ARG A 159 3.50 8.25 -12.18
CA ARG A 159 3.13 9.32 -13.10
C ARG A 159 3.34 10.65 -12.39
N ARG A 160 4.43 11.32 -12.76
CA ARG A 160 4.75 12.65 -12.22
C ARG A 160 3.63 13.63 -12.60
N PRO A 161 3.44 14.70 -11.80
CA PRO A 161 2.60 15.84 -12.18
C PRO A 161 2.84 16.30 -13.64
N SER A 162 4.10 16.33 -14.08
CA SER A 162 4.55 16.97 -15.32
C SER A 162 4.64 16.07 -16.58
N GLU A 163 4.53 14.74 -16.48
CA GLU A 163 4.77 13.83 -17.64
C GLU A 163 3.53 13.00 -18.01
N GLY A 164 3.25 12.91 -19.31
CA GLY A 164 2.25 12.01 -19.88
C GLY A 164 2.66 10.53 -19.79
N TYR A 165 1.68 9.63 -19.87
CA TYR A 165 1.90 8.18 -19.75
C TYR A 165 2.81 7.61 -20.84
N SER A 166 3.91 6.96 -20.45
CA SER A 166 4.64 6.02 -21.30
C SER A 166 4.42 4.60 -20.76
N PRO A 167 3.80 3.69 -21.54
CA PRO A 167 3.71 2.28 -21.16
C PRO A 167 5.11 1.63 -21.15
N PRO A 168 5.27 0.48 -20.44
CA PRO A 168 6.49 -0.32 -20.50
C PRO A 168 6.73 -0.95 -21.89
#